data_AF-A0A941WH48-F1
#
_entry.id   AF-A0A941WH48-F1
#
_cell.length_a   1.000
_cell.length_b   1.000
_cell.length_c   1.000
_cell.angle_alpha   90.00
_cell.angle_beta   90.00
_cell.angle_gamma   90.00
#
_symmetry.space_group_name_H-M   'P 1'
#
loop_
_entity.id
_entity.type
_entity.pdbx_description
1 polymer ?
#
loop_
_entity_poly.entity_id
_entity_poly.type
_entity_poly.pdbx_seq_one_letter_code
_entity_poly.pdbx_strand_id
1 'polypeptide(L)'
;MLFQQEEDMMEITNTALIDTITVGRRKLVPATKGFHEVVHLDNGIVYIDWLLKDVNIGSKGALGSVTQGSVHNLQMSDLGLNGTEMYTPYASQKIGSTDVYRRKNDNTYYIKIDNKSVKIKSIKQLIKLYPNHKDKIEAYIKQEDIQMKDVSKVLMLLNYCLGL
;
A
#
# COMPACT_ATOMS: atom_id res chain seq x y z
N MET A 1 4.93 9.59 12.78
CA MET A 1 3.71 8.79 12.47
C MET A 1 2.52 9.66 12.81
N LEU A 2 1.50 9.74 11.96
CA LEU A 2 0.30 10.54 12.22
C LEU A 2 -0.82 9.66 12.78
N PHE A 3 -1.61 10.20 13.69
CA PHE A 3 -2.82 9.55 14.22
C PHE A 3 -3.88 10.60 14.49
N GLN A 4 -5.14 10.19 14.40
CA GLN A 4 -6.26 11.05 14.73
C GLN A 4 -6.60 10.89 16.22
N GLN A 5 -6.67 12.00 16.94
CA GLN A 5 -7.17 12.06 18.30
C GLN A 5 -8.36 13.02 18.29
N GLU A 6 -9.56 12.48 18.51
CA GLU A 6 -10.82 13.24 18.37
C GLU A 6 -10.95 13.83 16.95
N GLU A 7 -10.93 15.15 16.80
CA GLU A 7 -10.98 15.84 15.51
C GLU A 7 -9.59 16.28 15.01
N ASP A 8 -8.56 16.19 15.86
CA ASP A 8 -7.22 16.68 15.54
C ASP A 8 -6.31 15.60 14.99
N MET A 9 -5.57 15.97 13.95
CA MET A 9 -4.48 15.16 13.41
C MET A 9 -3.20 15.44 14.20
N MET A 10 -2.78 14.45 14.97
CA MET A 10 -1.61 14.51 15.82
C MET A 10 -0.41 13.82 15.17
N GLU A 11 0.80 14.31 15.48
CA GLU A 11 2.06 13.67 15.08
C GLU A 11 2.80 13.10 16.29
N ILE A 12 3.20 11.84 16.17
CA ILE A 12 4.14 11.21 17.10
C ILE A 12 5.54 11.74 16.82
N THR A 13 6.08 12.50 17.78
CA THR A 13 7.47 12.98 17.79
C THR A 13 8.37 12.03 18.58
N ASN A 14 9.69 12.15 18.41
CA ASN A 14 10.70 11.35 19.13
C ASN A 14 10.49 9.83 19.05
N THR A 15 10.22 9.30 17.85
CA THR A 15 9.93 7.88 17.62
C THR A 15 11.04 6.93 18.07
N ALA A 16 12.27 7.42 18.27
CA ALA A 16 13.40 6.65 18.79
C ALA A 16 13.24 6.21 20.25
N LEU A 17 12.39 6.88 21.03
CA LEU A 17 12.11 6.53 22.43
C LEU A 17 10.94 5.54 22.58
N ILE A 18 10.32 5.15 21.46
CA ILE A 18 9.10 4.35 21.46
C ILE A 18 9.46 2.90 21.18
N ASP A 19 9.28 2.04 22.19
CA ASP A 19 9.50 0.59 22.05
C ASP A 19 8.30 -0.15 21.44
N THR A 20 7.07 0.28 21.73
CA THR A 20 5.85 -0.37 21.23
C THR A 20 4.73 0.64 21.11
N ILE A 21 3.96 0.57 20.03
CA ILE A 21 2.68 1.28 19.85
C ILE A 21 1.56 0.25 19.81
N THR A 22 0.51 0.46 20.60
CA THR A 22 -0.70 -0.38 20.59
C THR A 22 -1.89 0.42 20.10
N VAL A 23 -2.53 -0.07 19.02
CA VAL A 23 -3.74 0.53 18.43
C VAL A 23 -4.84 -0.52 18.45
N GLY A 24 -5.74 -0.42 19.44
CA GLY A 24 -6.74 -1.45 19.70
C GLY A 24 -6.08 -2.81 19.98
N ARG A 25 -6.31 -3.79 19.11
CA ARG A 25 -5.70 -5.13 19.20
C ARG A 25 -4.38 -5.27 18.43
N ARG A 26 -3.97 -4.23 17.70
CA ARG A 26 -2.77 -4.26 16.86
C ARG A 26 -1.57 -3.78 17.66
N LYS A 27 -0.43 -4.46 17.50
CA LYS A 27 0.84 -4.09 18.10
C LYS A 27 1.80 -3.67 17.00
N LEU A 28 2.42 -2.51 17.12
CA LEU A 28 3.47 -2.06 16.21
C LEU A 28 4.78 -1.90 16.99
N VAL A 29 5.87 -2.37 16.39
CA VAL A 29 7.23 -2.31 16.96
C VAL A 29 8.13 -1.45 16.07
N PRO A 30 9.09 -0.71 16.65
CA PRO A 30 10.02 0.11 15.89
C PRO A 30 10.86 -0.77 14.97
N ALA A 31 11.06 -0.29 13.74
CA ALA A 31 11.93 -0.90 12.76
C ALA A 31 12.99 0.12 12.29
N THR A 32 13.90 -0.30 11.40
CA THR A 32 14.93 0.60 10.84
C THR A 32 14.33 1.86 10.23
N LYS A 33 13.09 1.77 9.71
CA LYS A 33 12.33 2.91 9.22
C LYS A 33 10.87 2.76 9.62
N GLY A 34 10.41 3.61 10.54
CA GLY A 34 9.02 3.62 10.99
C GLY A 34 8.70 2.46 11.93
N PHE A 35 7.46 1.98 11.86
CA PHE A 35 6.93 0.92 12.72
C PHE A 35 6.35 -0.21 11.87
N HIS A 36 6.61 -1.45 12.27
CA HIS A 36 5.98 -2.62 11.66
C HIS A 36 4.89 -3.17 12.57
N GLU A 37 3.74 -3.53 12.01
CA GLU A 37 2.70 -4.25 12.75
C GLU A 37 3.13 -5.71 12.95
N VAL A 38 3.00 -6.21 14.17
CA VAL A 38 3.28 -7.60 14.53
C VAL A 38 1.98 -8.38 14.49
N VAL A 39 1.92 -9.39 13.63
CA VAL A 39 0.80 -10.31 13.51
C VAL A 39 1.27 -11.70 13.92
N HIS A 40 0.65 -12.22 14.98
CA HIS A 40 0.84 -13.59 15.41
C HIS A 40 -0.10 -14.49 14.61
N LEU A 41 0.49 -15.44 13.89
CA LEU A 41 -0.19 -16.51 13.17
C LEU A 41 0.06 -17.83 13.91
N ASP A 42 -0.72 -18.86 13.59
CA ASP A 42 -0.58 -20.16 14.26
C ASP A 42 0.81 -20.78 14.04
N ASN A 43 1.35 -20.64 12.84
CA ASN A 43 2.64 -21.22 12.46
C ASN A 43 3.82 -20.24 12.57
N GLY A 44 3.61 -19.02 13.07
CA GLY A 44 4.73 -18.08 13.26
C GLY A 44 4.32 -16.61 13.38
N ILE A 45 5.31 -15.72 13.25
CA ILE A 45 5.12 -14.27 13.41
C ILE A 45 5.44 -13.57 12.10
N VAL A 46 4.54 -12.68 11.68
CA VAL A 46 4.70 -11.82 10.50
C VAL A 46 4.79 -10.37 10.95
N TYR A 47 5.73 -9.62 10.39
CA TYR A 47 5.83 -8.19 10.55
C TYR A 47 5.37 -7.50 9.26
N ILE A 48 4.43 -6.58 9.36
CA ILE A 48 3.86 -5.85 8.22
C ILE A 48 4.37 -4.42 8.24
N ASP A 49 5.08 -4.04 7.20
CA ASP A 49 5.37 -2.65 6.85
C ASP A 49 4.24 -2.13 5.95
N TRP A 50 3.38 -1.30 6.53
CA TRP A 50 2.20 -0.75 5.87
C TRP A 50 2.60 0.36 4.92
N LEU A 51 2.31 0.17 3.64
CA LEU A 51 2.56 1.18 2.62
C LEU A 51 1.33 1.34 1.74
N LEU A 52 0.76 2.54 1.77
CA LEU A 52 -0.31 2.94 0.86
C LEU A 52 0.32 3.71 -0.30
N LYS A 53 0.00 3.32 -1.53
CA LYS A 53 0.38 4.05 -2.73
C LYS A 53 -0.84 4.52 -3.49
N ASP A 54 -0.81 5.77 -3.89
CA ASP A 54 -1.79 6.31 -4.82
C ASP A 54 -1.37 5.91 -6.24
N VAL A 55 -2.23 5.13 -6.90
CA VAL A 55 -2.00 4.64 -8.27
C VAL A 55 -3.00 5.34 -9.18
N ASN A 56 -2.52 6.05 -10.19
CA ASN A 56 -3.37 6.62 -11.22
C ASN A 56 -4.13 5.48 -11.92
N ILE A 57 -5.46 5.54 -11.91
CA ILE A 57 -6.35 4.55 -12.54
C ILE A 57 -7.00 5.07 -13.84
N GLY A 58 -6.55 6.22 -14.33
CA GLY A 58 -7.03 6.86 -15.54
C GLY A 58 -7.50 8.28 -15.28
N SER A 59 -8.03 8.91 -16.32
CA SER A 59 -8.60 10.25 -16.24
C SER A 59 -10.13 10.19 -16.25
N LYS A 60 -10.78 11.16 -15.62
CA LYS A 60 -12.22 11.34 -15.62
C LYS A 60 -12.65 11.80 -17.01
N GLY A 61 -13.27 10.90 -17.76
CA GLY A 61 -13.84 11.15 -19.07
C GLY A 61 -15.17 11.91 -19.01
N ALA A 62 -15.72 12.17 -20.20
CA ALA A 62 -17.05 12.76 -20.33
C ALA A 62 -18.10 11.92 -19.58
N LEU A 63 -19.05 12.60 -18.92
CA LEU A 63 -20.10 11.98 -18.10
C LEU A 63 -19.60 11.21 -16.86
N GLY A 64 -18.36 11.45 -16.40
CA GLY A 64 -17.86 10.91 -15.14
C GLY A 64 -17.36 9.47 -15.17
N SER A 65 -17.28 8.85 -16.35
CA SER A 65 -16.64 7.54 -16.54
C SER A 65 -15.11 7.64 -16.42
N VAL A 66 -14.44 6.61 -15.92
CA VAL A 66 -12.96 6.58 -15.84
C VAL A 66 -12.42 5.99 -17.14
N THR A 67 -11.59 6.74 -17.85
CA THR A 67 -10.97 6.32 -19.12
C THR A 67 -9.45 6.19 -18.97
N GLN A 68 -8.84 5.25 -19.68
CA GLN A 68 -7.38 5.03 -19.68
C GLN A 68 -6.63 5.98 -20.64
N GLY A 69 -7.35 6.81 -21.39
CA GLY A 69 -6.76 7.85 -22.24
C GLY A 69 -6.57 9.15 -21.47
N SER A 70 -5.56 9.94 -21.85
CA SER A 70 -5.34 11.29 -21.31
C SER A 70 -6.54 12.17 -21.63
N VAL A 71 -7.30 12.57 -20.62
CA VAL A 71 -8.41 13.53 -20.78
C VAL A 71 -7.93 14.87 -20.25
N HIS A 72 -7.81 15.86 -21.13
CA HIS A 72 -7.49 17.22 -20.72
C HIS A 72 -8.78 18.03 -20.60
N ASN A 73 -8.98 18.69 -19.46
CA ASN A 73 -10.02 19.71 -19.34
C ASN A 73 -9.56 20.94 -20.13
N LEU A 74 -10.15 21.15 -21.31
CA LEU A 74 -9.92 22.36 -22.09
C LEU A 74 -10.60 23.53 -21.38
N GLN A 75 -9.81 24.52 -20.97
CA GLN A 75 -10.32 25.83 -20.57
C GLN A 75 -10.28 26.77 -21.78
N MET A 76 -11.15 27.79 -21.84
CA MET A 76 -11.16 28.74 -22.97
C MET A 76 -9.81 29.46 -23.17
N SER A 77 -8.98 29.54 -22.12
CA SER A 77 -7.60 30.03 -22.18
C SER A 77 -6.66 29.12 -23.00
N ASP A 78 -6.90 27.82 -23.02
CA ASP A 78 -6.10 26.83 -23.76
C ASP A 78 -6.34 26.89 -25.28
N LEU A 79 -7.46 27.53 -25.68
CA LEU A 79 -7.84 27.79 -27.07
C LEU A 79 -7.48 29.22 -27.54
N GLY A 80 -6.72 29.98 -26.74
CA GLY A 80 -6.29 31.34 -27.08
C GLY A 80 -7.41 32.39 -27.10
N LEU A 81 -8.57 32.09 -26.53
CA LEU A 81 -9.76 32.96 -26.59
C LEU A 81 -9.89 33.94 -25.41
N ASN A 82 -8.95 33.93 -24.47
CA ASN A 82 -8.88 34.93 -23.39
C ASN A 82 -7.74 35.91 -23.65
N GLY A 83 -8.09 37.19 -23.80
CA GLY A 83 -7.13 38.29 -23.87
C GLY A 83 -6.26 38.37 -22.62
N THR A 84 -4.96 38.60 -22.85
CA THR A 84 -3.93 39.00 -21.88
C THR A 84 -3.67 38.00 -20.74
N GLU A 85 -2.63 37.18 -20.95
CA GLU A 85 -1.74 36.55 -19.95
C GLU A 85 -2.29 36.43 -18.51
N MET A 86 -3.20 35.48 -18.28
CA MET A 86 -3.63 35.10 -16.93
C MET A 86 -2.92 33.82 -16.51
N TYR A 87 -1.88 33.96 -15.68
CA TYR A 87 -1.21 32.86 -14.99
C TYR A 87 -2.22 32.13 -14.10
N THR A 88 -2.51 30.86 -14.40
CA THR A 88 -3.34 30.02 -13.52
C THR A 88 -2.49 29.55 -12.32
N PRO A 89 -2.87 29.91 -11.07
CA PRO A 89 -2.13 29.50 -9.89
C PRO A 89 -2.03 27.96 -9.79
N TYR A 90 -0.91 27.45 -9.29
CA TYR A 90 -0.62 26.01 -9.17
C TYR A 90 -1.69 25.24 -8.37
N ALA A 91 -2.32 25.91 -7.39
CA ALA A 91 -3.44 25.36 -6.62
C ALA A 91 -4.71 25.14 -7.48
N SER A 92 -4.94 26.02 -8.46
CA SER A 92 -6.06 25.96 -9.41
C SER A 92 -5.87 24.87 -10.47
N GLN A 93 -4.61 24.52 -10.79
CA GLN A 93 -4.28 23.44 -11.73
C GLN A 93 -4.67 22.06 -11.18
N LYS A 94 -4.63 21.85 -9.85
CA LYS A 94 -5.11 20.61 -9.22
C LYS A 94 -6.63 20.44 -9.29
N ILE A 95 -7.39 21.54 -9.33
CA ILE A 95 -8.86 21.52 -9.48
C ILE A 95 -9.26 21.09 -10.91
N GLY A 96 -8.37 21.30 -11.89
CA GLY A 96 -8.54 20.88 -13.28
C GLY A 96 -8.02 19.48 -13.60
N SER A 97 -7.39 18.77 -12.66
CA SER A 97 -6.86 17.43 -12.91
C SER A 97 -8.03 16.44 -13.05
N THR A 98 -8.10 15.81 -14.21
CA THR A 98 -9.00 14.69 -14.49
C THR A 98 -8.46 13.39 -13.90
N ASP A 99 -7.21 13.36 -13.42
CA ASP A 99 -6.59 12.12 -12.96
C ASP A 99 -7.31 11.56 -11.73
N VAL A 100 -7.78 10.32 -11.89
CA VAL A 100 -8.40 9.55 -10.83
C VAL A 100 -7.33 8.67 -10.23
N TYR A 101 -7.00 8.92 -8.97
CA TYR A 101 -6.08 8.09 -8.20
C TYR A 101 -6.85 7.12 -7.32
N ARG A 102 -6.40 5.86 -7.30
CA ARG A 102 -6.87 4.84 -6.36
C ARG A 102 -5.77 4.50 -5.40
N ARG A 103 -6.04 4.64 -4.11
CA ARG A 103 -5.15 4.18 -3.05
C ARG A 103 -5.14 2.66 -3.00
N LYS A 104 -3.95 2.06 -3.11
CA LYS A 104 -3.74 0.60 -3.07
C LYS A 104 -2.71 0.27 -2.00
N ASN A 105 -2.88 -0.88 -1.35
CA ASN A 105 -1.88 -1.45 -0.46
C ASN A 105 -0.67 -1.95 -1.30
N ASP A 106 0.52 -1.47 -0.96
CA ASP A 106 1.84 -1.93 -1.44
C ASP A 106 2.69 -2.40 -0.25
N ASN A 107 2.05 -3.11 0.67
CA ASN A 107 2.63 -3.57 1.92
C ASN A 107 3.85 -4.45 1.67
N THR A 108 4.83 -4.36 2.57
CA THR A 108 5.96 -5.28 2.63
C THR A 108 5.81 -6.17 3.85
N TYR A 109 5.98 -7.48 3.67
CA TYR A 109 5.89 -8.45 4.74
C TYR A 109 7.29 -8.94 5.11
N TYR A 110 7.54 -9.14 6.40
CA TYR A 110 8.77 -9.74 6.89
C TYR A 110 8.41 -10.96 7.74
N ILE A 111 9.07 -12.07 7.47
CA ILE A 111 8.90 -13.32 8.21
C ILE A 111 10.23 -13.78 8.76
N LYS A 112 10.21 -14.58 9.82
CA LYS A 112 11.42 -15.14 10.44
C LYS A 112 11.50 -16.63 10.09
N ILE A 113 12.49 -17.01 9.27
CA ILE A 113 12.81 -18.39 8.91
C ILE A 113 14.23 -18.67 9.40
N ASP A 114 14.46 -19.76 10.15
CA ASP A 114 15.79 -20.15 10.67
C ASP A 114 16.57 -19.00 11.33
N ASN A 115 15.88 -18.23 12.17
CA ASN A 115 16.40 -17.06 12.87
C ASN A 115 16.82 -15.87 11.98
N LYS A 116 16.57 -15.94 10.66
CA LYS A 116 16.80 -14.85 9.70
C LYS A 116 15.50 -14.14 9.36
N SER A 117 15.51 -12.81 9.38
CA SER A 117 14.40 -12.00 8.89
C SER A 117 14.44 -11.92 7.36
N VAL A 118 13.38 -12.35 6.70
CA VAL A 118 13.27 -12.35 5.24
C VAL A 118 12.17 -11.40 4.81
N LYS A 119 12.50 -10.54 3.84
CA LYS A 119 11.59 -9.56 3.23
C LYS A 119 10.83 -10.19 2.05
N ILE A 120 9.51 -10.04 2.05
CA ILE A 120 8.59 -10.52 1.03
C ILE A 120 7.72 -9.36 0.55
N LYS A 121 7.93 -8.97 -0.71
CA LYS A 121 7.12 -7.97 -1.41
C LYS A 121 6.32 -8.59 -2.57
N SER A 122 6.67 -9.79 -2.99
CA SER A 122 5.99 -10.47 -4.10
C SER A 122 5.89 -11.98 -3.87
N ILE A 123 4.87 -12.59 -4.48
CA ILE A 123 4.70 -14.06 -4.52
C ILE A 123 5.95 -14.76 -5.05
N LYS A 124 6.62 -14.19 -6.07
CA LYS A 124 7.85 -14.75 -6.63
C LYS A 124 8.98 -14.83 -5.60
N GLN A 125 9.09 -13.85 -4.71
CA GLN A 125 10.07 -13.89 -3.62
C GLN A 125 9.71 -14.98 -2.62
N LEU A 126 8.44 -15.11 -2.26
CA LEU A 126 7.97 -16.17 -1.35
C LEU A 126 8.29 -17.57 -1.91
N ILE A 127 7.98 -17.84 -3.18
CA ILE A 127 8.25 -19.13 -3.83
C ILE A 127 9.74 -19.46 -3.84
N LYS A 128 10.62 -18.47 -4.04
CA LYS A 128 12.08 -18.67 -4.00
C LYS A 128 12.60 -19.07 -2.62
N LEU A 129 11.87 -18.77 -1.55
CA LEU A 129 12.26 -19.16 -0.19
C LEU A 129 11.99 -20.63 0.10
N TYR A 130 11.03 -21.23 -0.61
CA TYR A 130 10.60 -22.61 -0.41
C TYR A 130 10.78 -23.43 -1.71
N PRO A 131 12.01 -23.70 -2.15
CA PRO A 131 12.28 -24.37 -3.42
C PRO A 131 11.65 -25.77 -3.50
N ASN A 132 11.61 -26.49 -2.37
CA ASN A 132 11.05 -27.85 -2.29
C ASN A 132 9.50 -27.90 -2.25
N HIS A 133 8.85 -26.76 -2.04
CA HIS A 133 7.38 -26.67 -1.92
C HIS A 133 6.75 -25.70 -2.90
N LYS A 134 7.49 -25.31 -3.94
CA LYS A 134 7.05 -24.39 -4.99
C LYS A 134 5.69 -24.78 -5.59
N ASP A 135 5.53 -26.04 -6.01
CA ASP A 135 4.31 -26.48 -6.70
C ASP A 135 3.08 -26.44 -5.78
N LYS A 136 3.26 -26.76 -4.50
CA LYS A 136 2.19 -26.68 -3.48
C LYS A 136 1.76 -25.22 -3.24
N ILE A 137 2.73 -24.31 -3.13
CA ILE A 137 2.47 -22.89 -2.91
C ILE A 137 1.76 -22.28 -4.14
N GLU A 138 2.22 -22.59 -5.35
CA GLU A 138 1.58 -22.12 -6.58
C GLU A 138 0.15 -22.65 -6.75
N ALA A 139 -0.10 -23.92 -6.39
CA ALA A 139 -1.44 -24.50 -6.40
C ALA A 139 -2.36 -23.77 -5.41
N TYR A 140 -1.90 -23.53 -4.18
CA TYR A 140 -2.68 -22.83 -3.15
C TYR A 140 -3.02 -21.39 -3.56
N ILE A 141 -2.06 -20.67 -4.17
CA ILE A 141 -2.26 -19.31 -4.66
C ILE A 141 -3.31 -19.25 -5.76
N LYS A 142 -3.33 -20.24 -6.67
CA LYS A 142 -4.31 -20.32 -7.75
C LYS A 142 -5.71 -20.68 -7.23
N GLN A 143 -5.78 -21.60 -6.28
CA GLN A 143 -7.04 -22.04 -5.69
C GLN A 143 -7.73 -20.91 -4.93
N GLU A 144 -6.98 -20.14 -4.14
CA GLU A 144 -7.51 -19.07 -3.28
C GLU A 144 -7.51 -17.69 -3.97
N ASP A 145 -7.08 -17.60 -5.23
CA ASP A 145 -6.89 -16.35 -6.00
C ASP A 145 -6.21 -15.25 -5.16
N ILE A 146 -5.00 -15.55 -4.70
CA ILE A 146 -4.28 -14.70 -3.75
C ILE A 146 -3.59 -13.56 -4.48
N GLN A 147 -3.95 -12.32 -4.11
CA GLN A 147 -3.30 -11.11 -4.58
C GLN A 147 -2.60 -10.41 -3.43
N MET A 148 -1.37 -9.92 -3.63
CA MET A 148 -0.58 -9.23 -2.58
C MET A 148 -1.24 -7.96 -1.99
N LYS A 149 -2.31 -7.47 -2.62
CA LYS A 149 -3.10 -6.32 -2.16
C LYS A 149 -4.10 -6.69 -1.06
N ASP A 150 -4.51 -7.96 -1.01
CA ASP A 150 -5.44 -8.50 -0.01
C ASP A 150 -4.64 -9.02 1.18
N VAL A 151 -4.59 -8.21 2.23
CA VAL A 151 -3.77 -8.50 3.43
C VAL A 151 -4.20 -9.80 4.10
N SER A 152 -5.51 -10.08 4.18
CA SER A 152 -6.03 -11.27 4.85
C SER A 152 -5.59 -12.54 4.13
N LYS A 153 -5.73 -12.58 2.80
CA LYS A 153 -5.29 -13.73 2.00
C LYS A 153 -3.77 -13.89 2.02
N VAL A 154 -3.01 -12.79 2.03
CA VAL A 154 -1.55 -12.85 2.16
C VAL A 154 -1.15 -13.43 3.51
N LEU A 155 -1.82 -13.06 4.61
CA LEU A 155 -1.55 -13.64 5.92
C LEU A 155 -1.87 -15.13 5.98
N MET A 156 -2.96 -15.58 5.34
CA MET A 156 -3.27 -17.01 5.20
C MET A 156 -2.17 -17.76 4.44
N LEU A 157 -1.71 -17.21 3.32
CA LEU A 157 -0.61 -17.78 2.54
C LEU A 157 0.69 -17.86 3.36
N LEU A 158 1.03 -16.80 4.10
CA LEU A 158 2.22 -16.78 4.95
C LEU A 158 2.09 -17.78 6.10
N ASN A 159 0.90 -17.93 6.71
CA ASN A 159 0.67 -18.95 7.73
C ASN A 159 0.89 -20.35 7.17
N TYR A 160 0.36 -20.62 5.96
CA TYR A 160 0.55 -21.89 5.28
C TYR A 160 2.03 -22.15 4.99
N CYS A 161 2.74 -21.17 4.44
CA CYS A 161 4.17 -21.32 4.14
C CYS A 161 5.05 -21.51 5.38
N LEU A 162 4.72 -20.86 6.50
CA LEU A 162 5.46 -21.03 7.76
C LEU A 162 5.24 -22.40 8.42
N GLY A 163 4.16 -23.11 8.05
CA GLY A 163 3.88 -24.47 8.51
C GLY A 163 4.44 -25.58 7.61
N LEU A 164 5.15 -25.24 6.54
CA LEU A 164 5.83 -26.19 5.64
C LEU A 164 7.25 -26.47 6.12
#